data_AF-A0A953XLS8-F1
#
_entry.id   AF-A0A953XLS8-F1
#
_cell.length_a   1.000
_cell.length_b   1.000
_cell.length_c   1.000
_cell.angle_alpha   90.00
_cell.angle_beta   90.00
_cell.angle_gamma   90.00
#
_symmetry.space_group_name_H-M   'P 1'
#
loop_
_entity.id
_entity.type
_entity.pdbx_description
1 polymer ?
#
loop_
_entity_poly.entity_id
_entity_poly.type
_entity_poly.pdbx_seq_one_letter_code
_entity_poly.pdbx_strand_id
1 'polypeptide(L)'
;MRYMLSLIALVLCCGSLSATTIDPYTTEQLLRQADLVAELECTRAGGIVAEYSVVRTWKGLKPGDKVRIRVTPNYWGPQFPVAYVGQHWLVTASNANPYARMMSTTSGGPTPVWWRDLKCDYRLPLFQGRWLIDPDDPEKGYSDEEKKWLGDLLKRFDRFCKGTATQQEAFLLASIVAKRLPGRYDDDEKVAAEAKAFVEEVGKLEDPVEILKKLITRAKAADKESTERYQWMIAEGGLAKCKEYLAGLKDEDVPFDRKALVSGLEEKLKPDNAEDSKPDEPEAEEPPTSEQLSAWRKTFAADDESSDEFWEAFEALIRHDPEPVINWAKDKKFERDHWSSAERPFGLGSYIAWRCGKDRKKHLTTLLEAKEDGVAISAAVWLYMEDGEAGKKALEKYADKADRGGWWAALTLARRGETGHMDNLFKLMGNDPDGGMQGMPVDVLKQRLMCLLSNSAAASGVKRPPLYAPDGGGTEGWETALRKWWKANSEKLKLSDPWLPELVEQKVD
;
A
#
# COMPACT_ATOMS: atom_id res chain seq x y z
N MET A 1 35.67 -30.50 2.91
CA MET A 1 35.26 -30.48 4.33
C MET A 1 35.20 -29.06 4.94
N ARG A 2 36.25 -28.22 4.82
CA ARG A 2 36.24 -26.84 5.38
C ARG A 2 35.12 -25.93 4.82
N TYR A 3 34.88 -25.94 3.51
CA TYR A 3 33.78 -25.15 2.89
C TYR A 3 32.37 -25.61 3.32
N MET A 4 32.19 -26.89 3.62
CA MET A 4 30.89 -27.44 4.03
C MET A 4 30.56 -27.07 5.49
N LEU A 5 31.58 -27.03 6.35
CA LEU A 5 31.45 -26.54 7.74
C LEU A 5 31.18 -25.04 7.80
N SER A 6 31.77 -24.23 6.91
CA SER A 6 31.46 -22.80 6.79
C SER A 6 30.03 -22.56 6.31
N LEU A 7 29.51 -23.36 5.38
CA LEU A 7 28.13 -23.26 4.89
C LEU A 7 27.12 -23.66 5.98
N ILE A 8 27.40 -24.74 6.73
CA ILE A 8 26.56 -25.18 7.85
C ILE A 8 26.58 -24.16 8.99
N ALA A 9 27.74 -23.57 9.32
CA ALA A 9 27.84 -22.49 10.30
C ALA A 9 27.09 -21.23 9.83
N LEU A 10 27.15 -20.88 8.54
CA LEU A 10 26.37 -19.77 7.98
C LEU A 10 24.86 -20.05 8.06
N VAL A 11 24.41 -21.27 7.74
CA VAL A 11 23.01 -21.69 7.83
C VAL A 11 22.52 -21.76 9.28
N LEU A 12 23.38 -22.13 10.24
CA LEU A 12 23.05 -22.16 11.66
C LEU A 12 23.15 -20.77 12.34
N CYS A 13 23.94 -19.84 11.79
CA CYS A 13 24.06 -18.46 12.26
C CYS A 13 23.10 -17.49 11.56
N CYS A 14 22.51 -17.88 10.42
CA CYS A 14 21.29 -17.26 9.92
C CYS A 14 20.13 -17.65 10.84
N GLY A 15 20.08 -17.03 12.04
CA GLY A 15 18.89 -17.04 12.85
C GLY A 15 17.70 -16.72 11.95
N SER A 16 16.62 -17.49 12.07
CA SER A 16 15.44 -17.44 11.21
C SER A 16 15.15 -15.99 10.86
N LEU A 17 15.51 -15.57 9.64
CA LEU A 17 15.19 -14.24 9.14
C LEU A 17 13.68 -14.18 9.20
N SER A 18 13.16 -13.49 10.21
CA SER A 18 11.72 -13.42 10.44
C SER A 18 11.17 -12.73 9.20
N ALA A 19 10.42 -13.49 8.40
CA ALA A 19 9.69 -12.93 7.29
C ALA A 19 8.85 -11.76 7.82
N THR A 20 8.73 -10.70 7.01
CA THR A 20 7.91 -9.54 7.37
C THR A 20 6.56 -10.02 7.89
N THR A 21 6.32 -9.83 9.18
CA THR A 21 5.08 -10.26 9.82
C THR A 21 4.18 -9.05 9.93
N ILE A 22 3.09 -9.06 9.18
CA ILE A 22 2.03 -8.06 9.30
C ILE A 22 1.06 -8.57 10.37
N ASP A 23 0.86 -7.76 11.40
CA ASP A 23 -0.13 -8.03 12.43
C ASP A 23 -1.42 -7.24 12.14
N PRO A 24 -2.42 -7.82 11.44
CA PRO A 24 -3.59 -7.08 11.01
C PRO A 24 -4.44 -6.65 12.21
N TYR A 25 -4.86 -5.38 12.24
CA TYR A 25 -5.82 -4.86 13.20
C TYR A 25 -7.14 -5.62 13.14
N THR A 26 -7.76 -5.80 14.31
CA THR A 26 -9.17 -6.19 14.39
C THR A 26 -10.06 -5.06 13.85
N THR A 27 -11.29 -5.40 13.47
CA THR A 27 -12.29 -4.39 13.07
C THR A 27 -12.47 -3.32 14.15
N GLU A 28 -12.50 -3.71 15.43
CA GLU A 28 -12.66 -2.80 16.56
C GLU A 28 -11.43 -1.90 16.75
N GLN A 29 -10.21 -2.40 16.49
CA GLN A 29 -9.01 -1.56 16.47
C GLN A 29 -9.10 -0.49 15.37
N LEU A 30 -9.51 -0.89 14.16
CA LEU A 30 -9.69 0.02 13.03
C LEU A 30 -10.78 1.08 13.30
N LEU A 31 -11.93 0.67 13.83
CA LEU A 31 -13.04 1.57 14.17
C LEU A 31 -12.67 2.58 15.26
N ARG A 32 -11.88 2.16 16.25
CA ARG A 32 -11.40 3.06 17.32
C ARG A 32 -10.50 4.16 16.75
N GLN A 33 -9.54 3.77 15.91
CA GLN A 33 -8.50 4.66 15.39
C GLN A 33 -9.00 5.59 14.28
N ALA A 34 -10.05 5.19 13.55
CA ALA A 34 -10.52 5.96 12.41
C ALA A 34 -11.23 7.26 12.80
N ASP A 35 -10.96 8.34 12.08
CA ASP A 35 -11.70 9.60 12.12
C ASP A 35 -12.92 9.59 11.20
N LEU A 36 -12.88 8.76 10.16
CA LEU A 36 -13.96 8.51 9.21
C LEU A 36 -14.32 7.03 9.22
N VAL A 37 -15.59 6.72 9.50
CA VAL A 37 -16.17 5.39 9.33
C VAL A 37 -17.39 5.54 8.45
N ALA A 38 -17.31 5.07 7.20
CA ALA A 38 -18.32 5.38 6.20
C ALA A 38 -18.44 4.29 5.13
N GLU A 39 -19.61 4.27 4.49
CA GLU A 39 -19.83 3.68 3.19
C GLU A 39 -19.61 4.78 2.15
N LEU A 40 -18.79 4.49 1.15
CA LEU A 40 -18.31 5.42 0.15
C LEU A 40 -18.52 4.88 -1.25
N GLU A 41 -18.97 5.73 -2.17
CA GLU A 41 -18.98 5.44 -3.61
C GLU A 41 -17.77 6.13 -4.26
N CYS A 42 -16.95 5.39 -4.99
CA CYS A 42 -15.82 5.96 -5.71
C CYS A 42 -16.30 6.85 -6.86
N THR A 43 -15.97 8.14 -6.85
CA THR A 43 -16.31 9.09 -7.93
C THR A 43 -15.14 9.42 -8.85
N ARG A 44 -13.91 9.18 -8.39
CA ARG A 44 -12.71 9.26 -9.22
C ARG A 44 -11.77 8.11 -8.88
N ALA A 45 -11.62 7.19 -9.82
CA ALA A 45 -10.77 6.02 -9.67
C ALA A 45 -9.30 6.42 -9.56
N GLY A 46 -8.54 5.74 -8.71
CA GLY A 46 -7.11 5.91 -8.58
C GLY A 46 -6.47 4.76 -7.82
N GLY A 47 -5.14 4.65 -7.91
CA GLY A 47 -4.41 3.53 -7.30
C GLY A 47 -3.86 3.81 -5.92
N ILE A 48 -3.34 5.01 -5.66
CA ILE A 48 -2.86 5.41 -4.32
C ILE A 48 -3.89 6.31 -3.65
N VAL A 49 -4.40 7.28 -4.40
CA VAL A 49 -5.45 8.20 -3.96
C VAL A 49 -6.62 8.04 -4.90
N ALA A 50 -7.82 7.92 -4.33
CA ALA A 50 -9.07 7.95 -5.04
C ALA A 50 -10.01 8.97 -4.38
N GLU A 51 -10.95 9.51 -5.16
CA GLU A 51 -11.98 10.41 -4.66
C GLU A 51 -13.29 9.66 -4.51
N TYR A 52 -14.00 9.93 -3.43
CA TYR A 52 -15.22 9.26 -3.05
C TYR A 52 -16.31 10.25 -2.66
N SER A 53 -17.56 9.81 -2.79
CA SER A 53 -18.74 10.42 -2.19
C SER A 53 -19.18 9.62 -0.98
N VAL A 54 -19.50 10.27 0.13
CA VAL A 54 -20.08 9.59 1.29
C VAL A 54 -21.52 9.16 0.97
N VAL A 55 -21.79 7.86 1.07
CA VAL A 55 -23.14 7.29 0.91
C VAL A 55 -23.83 7.22 2.27
N ARG A 56 -23.14 6.65 3.26
CA ARG A 56 -23.60 6.50 4.64
C ARG A 56 -22.42 6.70 5.59
N THR A 57 -22.67 7.24 6.78
CA THR A 57 -21.63 7.51 7.77
C THR A 57 -22.01 6.96 9.15
N TRP A 58 -21.00 6.49 9.88
CA TRP A 58 -21.06 6.18 11.31
C TRP A 58 -20.23 7.17 12.14
N LYS A 59 -19.18 7.74 11.55
CA LYS A 59 -18.27 8.70 12.18
C LYS A 59 -17.64 9.59 11.11
N GLY A 60 -17.50 10.89 11.38
CA GLY A 60 -16.81 11.84 10.51
C GLY A 60 -17.75 12.62 9.58
N LEU A 61 -17.49 12.53 8.27
CA LEU A 61 -18.18 13.27 7.21
C LEU A 61 -19.67 12.90 7.06
N LYS A 62 -20.46 13.75 6.42
CA LYS A 62 -21.90 13.57 6.17
C LYS A 62 -22.16 12.95 4.80
N PRO A 63 -23.30 12.25 4.58
CA PRO A 63 -23.71 11.81 3.25
C PRO A 63 -23.70 12.94 2.22
N GLY A 64 -23.14 12.67 1.04
CA GLY A 64 -22.95 13.64 -0.04
C GLY A 64 -21.60 14.35 -0.02
N ASP A 65 -20.89 14.39 1.10
CA ASP A 65 -19.55 14.99 1.18
C ASP A 65 -18.57 14.26 0.26
N LYS A 66 -17.61 15.01 -0.29
CA LYS A 66 -16.50 14.46 -1.09
C LYS A 66 -15.25 14.30 -0.25
N VAL A 67 -14.51 13.24 -0.51
CA VAL A 67 -13.30 12.92 0.25
C VAL A 67 -12.27 12.23 -0.64
N ARG A 68 -10.99 12.59 -0.46
CA ARG A 68 -9.86 11.89 -1.07
C ARG A 68 -9.19 11.00 -0.03
N ILE A 69 -9.11 9.71 -0.32
CA ILE A 69 -8.50 8.73 0.58
C ILE A 69 -7.25 8.16 -0.04
N ARG A 70 -6.15 8.21 0.72
CA ARG A 70 -4.89 7.57 0.38
C ARG A 70 -4.83 6.16 0.94
N VAL A 71 -4.50 5.21 0.09
CA VAL A 71 -4.23 3.82 0.45
C VAL A 71 -2.73 3.57 0.27
N THR A 72 -2.09 3.13 1.34
CA THR A 72 -0.65 2.84 1.32
C THR A 72 -0.37 1.65 0.39
N PRO A 73 0.56 1.76 -0.58
CA PRO A 73 0.87 0.68 -1.51
C PRO A 73 1.47 -0.57 -0.84
N ASN A 74 1.14 -1.76 -1.33
CA ASN A 74 1.64 -3.02 -0.78
C ASN A 74 2.92 -3.50 -1.45
N TYR A 75 4.03 -3.49 -0.73
CA TYR A 75 5.30 -4.04 -1.20
C TYR A 75 5.21 -5.53 -1.59
N TRP A 76 4.36 -6.30 -0.92
CA TRP A 76 4.27 -7.77 -1.03
C TRP A 76 2.94 -8.26 -1.64
N GLY A 77 2.06 -7.34 -2.02
CA GLY A 77 0.76 -7.63 -2.62
C GLY A 77 0.44 -6.57 -3.67
N PRO A 78 -0.83 -6.24 -3.94
CA PRO A 78 -1.19 -5.23 -4.93
C PRO A 78 -0.51 -3.88 -4.62
N GLN A 79 0.51 -3.51 -5.41
CA GLN A 79 1.23 -2.23 -5.30
C GLN A 79 0.37 -1.05 -5.80
N PHE A 80 -0.77 -1.33 -6.43
CA PHE A 80 -1.73 -0.32 -6.87
C PHE A 80 -3.12 -0.70 -6.34
N PRO A 81 -3.47 -0.34 -5.10
CA PRO A 81 -4.74 -0.69 -4.47
C PRO A 81 -5.93 0.09 -5.09
N VAL A 82 -6.37 -0.32 -6.28
CA VAL A 82 -7.37 0.40 -7.09
C VAL A 82 -8.77 0.42 -6.47
N ALA A 83 -9.43 1.57 -6.60
CA ALA A 83 -10.89 1.68 -6.64
C ALA A 83 -11.34 2.13 -8.03
N TYR A 84 -12.45 1.57 -8.51
CA TYR A 84 -13.08 1.94 -9.78
C TYR A 84 -14.31 2.81 -9.54
N VAL A 85 -14.61 3.73 -10.46
CA VAL A 85 -15.78 4.61 -10.37
C VAL A 85 -17.07 3.81 -10.24
N GLY A 86 -17.96 4.24 -9.36
CA GLY A 86 -19.22 3.59 -9.02
C GLY A 86 -19.09 2.39 -8.08
N GLN A 87 -17.87 2.01 -7.65
CA GLN A 87 -17.72 0.99 -6.62
C GLN A 87 -18.05 1.51 -5.24
N HIS A 88 -18.79 0.72 -4.47
CA HIS A 88 -19.07 1.01 -3.07
C HIS A 88 -18.08 0.30 -2.14
N TRP A 89 -17.62 1.03 -1.12
CA TRP A 89 -16.64 0.56 -0.15
C TRP A 89 -17.08 0.93 1.26
N LEU A 90 -16.94 0.01 2.21
CA LEU A 90 -16.88 0.36 3.62
C LEU A 90 -15.45 0.73 3.97
N VAL A 91 -15.25 1.85 4.66
CA VAL A 91 -13.91 2.33 5.04
C VAL A 91 -13.83 2.75 6.51
N THR A 92 -12.63 2.60 7.06
CA THR A 92 -12.17 3.16 8.33
C THR A 92 -10.87 3.91 8.06
N ALA A 93 -10.93 5.24 7.99
CA ALA A 93 -9.82 6.09 7.57
C ALA A 93 -9.46 7.12 8.66
N SER A 94 -8.19 7.50 8.73
CA SER A 94 -7.66 8.45 9.73
C SER A 94 -7.18 9.73 9.03
N ASN A 95 -7.33 10.89 9.67
CA ASN A 95 -6.85 12.16 9.12
C ASN A 95 -5.31 12.30 9.26
N ALA A 96 -4.72 11.63 10.26
CA ALA A 96 -3.29 11.51 10.46
C ALA A 96 -2.73 10.22 9.80
N ASN A 97 -1.41 10.06 9.82
CA ASN A 97 -0.78 8.81 9.42
C ASN A 97 -1.19 7.69 10.39
N PRO A 98 -1.97 6.69 9.95
CA PRO A 98 -2.34 5.59 10.83
C PRO A 98 -1.11 4.78 11.19
N TYR A 99 -0.97 4.40 12.46
CA TYR A 99 0.10 3.52 12.91
C TYR A 99 0.12 2.23 12.08
N ALA A 100 1.20 1.98 11.35
CA ALA A 100 1.43 0.69 10.71
C ALA A 100 2.15 -0.24 11.70
N ARG A 101 1.50 -1.35 12.08
CA ARG A 101 2.18 -2.43 12.81
C ARG A 101 2.91 -3.35 11.84
N MET A 102 3.98 -2.82 11.27
CA MET A 102 4.85 -3.54 10.36
C MET A 102 6.24 -3.66 10.97
N MET A 103 6.69 -4.90 11.18
CA MET A 103 8.11 -5.18 11.35
C MET A 103 8.60 -5.77 10.03
N SER A 104 9.20 -4.93 9.18
CA SER A 104 9.88 -5.38 7.96
C SER A 104 11.38 -5.32 8.17
N THR A 105 12.06 -6.43 7.92
CA THR A 105 13.53 -6.56 7.91
C THR A 105 14.11 -6.50 6.50
N THR A 106 13.26 -6.35 5.48
CA THR A 106 13.69 -6.30 4.07
C THR A 106 13.41 -4.92 3.48
N SER A 107 14.45 -4.32 2.91
CA SER A 107 14.39 -3.08 2.12
C SER A 107 13.72 -3.39 0.79
N GLY A 108 12.41 -3.19 0.71
CA GLY A 108 11.74 -3.24 -0.58
C GLY A 108 12.32 -2.13 -1.47
N GLY A 109 12.78 -2.49 -2.66
CA GLY A 109 13.33 -1.54 -3.62
C GLY A 109 12.37 -0.39 -3.94
N PRO A 110 12.87 0.71 -4.54
CA PRO A 110 12.06 1.88 -4.82
C PRO A 110 10.89 1.51 -5.73
N THR A 111 9.66 1.67 -5.26
CA THR A 111 8.50 1.73 -6.16
C THR A 111 8.21 3.19 -6.48
N PRO A 112 8.23 3.60 -7.77
CA PRO A 112 8.01 4.99 -8.18
C PRO A 112 6.69 5.59 -7.70
N VAL A 113 5.72 4.72 -7.40
CA VAL A 113 4.39 5.06 -6.88
C VAL A 113 4.48 5.85 -5.56
N TRP A 114 5.49 5.61 -4.70
CA TRP A 114 5.63 6.37 -3.44
C TRP A 114 6.11 7.80 -3.61
N TRP A 115 6.71 8.16 -4.75
CA TRP A 115 7.16 9.53 -5.00
C TRP A 115 6.00 10.48 -5.26
N ARG A 116 4.79 9.95 -5.47
CA ARG A 116 3.58 10.75 -5.67
C ARG A 116 3.10 11.29 -4.33
N ASP A 117 2.96 12.61 -4.27
CA ASP A 117 2.36 13.30 -3.15
C ASP A 117 0.99 13.87 -3.52
N LEU A 118 0.10 12.99 -3.97
CA LEU A 118 -1.27 13.37 -4.27
C LEU A 118 -1.99 13.79 -2.98
N LYS A 119 -2.66 14.94 -3.02
CA LYS A 119 -3.42 15.46 -1.88
C LYS A 119 -4.50 14.46 -1.47
N CYS A 120 -4.55 14.15 -0.17
CA CYS A 120 -5.57 13.32 0.44
C CYS A 120 -6.08 13.97 1.74
N ASP A 121 -7.34 13.69 2.08
CA ASP A 121 -7.97 14.15 3.33
C ASP A 121 -7.85 13.09 4.44
N TYR A 122 -7.85 11.81 4.06
CA TYR A 122 -7.68 10.69 4.98
C TYR A 122 -6.73 9.63 4.42
N ARG A 123 -6.23 8.78 5.31
CA ARG A 123 -5.30 7.69 5.02
C ARG A 123 -5.83 6.38 5.62
N LEU A 124 -5.63 5.27 4.91
CA LEU A 124 -5.90 3.94 5.42
C LEU A 124 -4.65 3.32 6.06
N PRO A 125 -4.80 2.54 7.15
CA PRO A 125 -3.72 1.70 7.65
C PRO A 125 -3.24 0.74 6.56
N LEU A 126 -1.99 0.30 6.67
CA LEU A 126 -1.34 -0.56 5.68
C LEU A 126 -2.22 -1.78 5.28
N PHE A 127 -2.81 -1.71 4.08
CA PHE A 127 -3.74 -2.67 3.43
C PHE A 127 -5.03 -2.98 4.18
N GLN A 128 -5.42 -2.15 5.13
CA GLN A 128 -6.52 -2.44 6.04
C GLN A 128 -7.54 -1.31 6.06
N GLY A 129 -8.70 -1.56 6.68
CA GLY A 129 -9.71 -0.53 6.86
C GLY A 129 -10.47 -0.18 5.59
N ARG A 130 -10.52 -1.09 4.61
CA ARG A 130 -11.44 -1.01 3.47
C ARG A 130 -11.99 -2.38 3.12
N TRP A 131 -13.26 -2.42 2.76
CA TRP A 131 -13.95 -3.62 2.30
C TRP A 131 -14.80 -3.23 1.09
N LEU A 132 -14.60 -3.93 -0.03
CA LEU A 132 -15.47 -3.76 -1.20
C LEU A 132 -16.85 -4.29 -0.81
N ILE A 133 -17.89 -3.50 -1.10
CA ILE A 133 -19.28 -3.90 -0.89
C ILE A 133 -20.10 -3.93 -2.18
N ASP A 134 -19.44 -3.94 -3.32
CA ASP A 134 -20.02 -4.43 -4.56
C ASP A 134 -19.85 -5.96 -4.65
N PRO A 135 -20.79 -6.69 -5.26
CA PRO A 135 -20.56 -8.09 -5.61
C PRO A 135 -19.46 -8.22 -6.68
N ASP A 136 -18.68 -9.28 -6.61
CA ASP A 136 -17.63 -9.59 -7.60
C ASP A 136 -18.20 -9.73 -9.01
N ASP A 137 -19.40 -10.32 -9.11
CA ASP A 137 -20.20 -10.43 -10.32
C ASP A 137 -21.53 -9.66 -10.13
N PRO A 138 -21.66 -8.46 -10.72
CA PRO A 138 -22.88 -7.68 -10.65
C PRO A 138 -24.13 -8.40 -11.18
N GLU A 139 -23.99 -9.40 -12.05
CA GLU A 139 -25.11 -10.16 -12.58
C GLU A 139 -25.56 -11.27 -11.61
N LYS A 140 -24.63 -11.85 -10.84
CA LYS A 140 -24.95 -12.87 -9.82
C LYS A 140 -25.35 -12.25 -8.49
N GLY A 141 -24.89 -11.03 -8.20
CA GLY A 141 -25.03 -10.43 -6.88
C GLY A 141 -24.26 -11.21 -5.82
N TYR A 142 -24.59 -10.96 -4.55
CA TYR A 142 -23.99 -11.69 -3.43
C TYR A 142 -24.58 -13.07 -3.22
N SER A 143 -23.71 -14.02 -2.90
CA SER A 143 -24.08 -15.27 -2.22
C SER A 143 -24.69 -14.98 -0.84
N ASP A 144 -25.41 -15.95 -0.28
CA ASP A 144 -26.02 -15.78 1.04
C ASP A 144 -24.98 -15.70 2.17
N GLU A 145 -23.82 -16.32 1.99
CA GLU A 145 -22.70 -16.22 2.92
C GLU A 145 -22.11 -14.81 2.94
N GLU A 146 -21.89 -14.20 1.76
CA GLU A 146 -21.40 -12.82 1.65
C GLU A 146 -22.41 -11.82 2.22
N LYS A 147 -23.70 -12.00 1.94
CA LYS A 147 -24.77 -11.17 2.55
C LYS A 147 -24.74 -11.26 4.07
N LYS A 148 -24.60 -12.48 4.60
CA LYS A 148 -24.53 -12.71 6.04
C LYS A 148 -23.29 -12.04 6.64
N TRP A 149 -22.13 -12.24 6.04
CA TRP A 149 -20.88 -11.63 6.48
C TRP A 149 -20.97 -10.10 6.48
N LEU A 150 -21.45 -9.50 5.38
CA LEU A 150 -21.61 -8.05 5.26
C LEU A 150 -22.63 -7.53 6.29
N GLY A 151 -23.75 -8.23 6.46
CA GLY A 151 -24.75 -7.89 7.48
C GLY A 151 -24.18 -7.93 8.90
N ASP A 152 -23.34 -8.92 9.22
CA ASP A 152 -22.70 -9.03 10.52
C ASP A 152 -21.60 -7.97 10.71
N LEU A 153 -20.86 -7.62 9.66
CA LEU A 153 -19.90 -6.51 9.67
C LEU A 153 -20.60 -5.16 9.96
N LEU A 154 -21.69 -4.87 9.25
CA LEU A 154 -22.47 -3.64 9.45
C LEU A 154 -23.05 -3.56 10.86
N LYS A 155 -23.57 -4.67 11.41
CA LYS A 155 -24.02 -4.73 12.81
C LYS A 155 -22.88 -4.44 13.79
N ARG A 156 -21.67 -4.93 13.52
CA ARG A 156 -20.48 -4.63 14.35
C ARG A 156 -20.14 -3.14 14.31
N PHE A 157 -20.17 -2.52 13.13
CA PHE A 157 -19.96 -1.07 12.97
C PHE A 157 -21.00 -0.28 13.77
N ASP A 158 -22.28 -0.62 13.61
CA ASP A 158 -23.37 0.02 14.34
C ASP A 158 -23.21 -0.15 15.87
N ARG A 159 -22.93 -1.38 16.34
CA ARG A 159 -22.77 -1.68 17.78
C ARG A 159 -21.59 -0.92 18.38
N PHE A 160 -20.45 -0.87 17.70
CA PHE A 160 -19.25 -0.21 18.19
C PHE A 160 -19.40 1.31 18.15
N CYS A 161 -19.76 1.90 17.00
CA CYS A 161 -19.82 3.36 16.84
C CYS A 161 -20.96 4.02 17.65
N LYS A 162 -22.05 3.30 17.93
CA LYS A 162 -23.15 3.80 18.80
C LYS A 162 -22.96 3.46 20.28
N GLY A 163 -22.01 2.57 20.60
CA GLY A 163 -21.72 2.16 21.96
C GLY A 163 -21.11 3.28 22.80
N THR A 164 -21.31 3.20 24.12
CA THR A 164 -20.58 4.03 25.08
C THR A 164 -19.08 3.70 25.06
N ALA A 165 -18.23 4.60 25.59
CA ALA A 165 -16.79 4.33 25.70
C ALA A 165 -16.48 3.01 26.44
N THR A 166 -17.25 2.67 27.47
CA THR A 166 -17.16 1.39 28.20
C THR A 166 -17.46 0.20 27.29
N GLN A 167 -18.55 0.26 26.51
CA GLN A 167 -18.92 -0.81 25.58
C GLN A 167 -17.90 -0.96 24.44
N GLN A 168 -17.38 0.15 23.91
CA GLN A 168 -16.32 0.14 22.92
C GLN A 168 -15.05 -0.52 23.46
N GLU A 169 -14.66 -0.22 24.71
CA GLU A 169 -13.53 -0.88 25.38
C GLU A 169 -13.78 -2.38 25.56
N ALA A 170 -14.99 -2.79 25.95
CA ALA A 170 -15.33 -4.21 26.07
C ALA A 170 -15.22 -4.94 24.72
N PHE A 171 -15.76 -4.37 23.64
CA PHE A 171 -15.67 -4.97 22.30
C PHE A 171 -14.25 -5.04 21.80
N LEU A 172 -13.47 -3.97 21.99
CA LEU A 172 -12.07 -3.96 21.62
C LEU A 172 -11.31 -5.06 22.37
N LEU A 173 -11.43 -5.12 23.69
CA LEU A 173 -10.73 -6.13 24.50
C LEU A 173 -11.15 -7.56 24.12
N ALA A 174 -12.44 -7.83 23.94
CA ALA A 174 -12.94 -9.12 23.48
C ALA A 174 -12.39 -9.48 22.08
N SER A 175 -12.30 -8.52 21.16
CA SER A 175 -11.75 -8.75 19.81
C SER A 175 -10.26 -9.13 19.85
N ILE A 176 -9.49 -8.50 20.75
CA ILE A 176 -8.08 -8.83 20.95
C ILE A 176 -7.93 -10.24 21.53
N VAL A 177 -8.77 -10.61 22.50
CA VAL A 177 -8.77 -11.98 23.04
C VAL A 177 -9.08 -13.00 21.94
N ALA A 178 -10.09 -12.73 21.11
CA ALA A 178 -10.44 -13.58 19.97
C ALA A 178 -9.30 -13.73 18.96
N LYS A 179 -8.56 -12.65 18.69
CA LYS A 179 -7.43 -12.63 17.76
C LYS A 179 -6.21 -13.39 18.31
N ARG A 180 -5.90 -13.25 19.61
CA ARG A 180 -4.61 -13.69 20.17
C ARG A 180 -4.64 -15.03 20.88
N LEU A 181 -5.81 -15.47 21.34
CA LEU A 181 -5.90 -16.67 22.17
C LEU A 181 -5.83 -17.98 21.38
N PRO A 182 -6.49 -18.13 20.20
CA PRO A 182 -6.53 -19.40 19.48
C PRO A 182 -5.20 -19.85 18.86
N GLY A 183 -4.40 -18.93 18.31
CA GLY A 183 -3.28 -19.22 17.40
C GLY A 183 -2.05 -19.94 17.98
N ARG A 184 -2.17 -20.63 19.12
CA ARG A 184 -1.11 -21.49 19.67
C ARG A 184 -1.58 -22.86 20.14
N TYR A 185 -2.87 -23.16 19.98
CA TYR A 185 -3.46 -24.40 20.45
C TYR A 185 -3.97 -25.27 19.30
N ASP A 186 -3.64 -24.92 18.05
CA ASP A 186 -4.09 -25.67 16.89
C ASP A 186 -3.58 -27.13 16.90
N ASP A 187 -2.49 -27.40 17.64
CA ASP A 187 -1.94 -28.75 17.82
C ASP A 187 -2.59 -29.54 19.00
N ASP A 188 -3.40 -28.90 19.86
CA ASP A 188 -4.13 -29.54 20.98
C ASP A 188 -5.62 -29.18 20.96
N GLU A 189 -6.44 -30.10 20.46
CA GLU A 189 -7.89 -29.92 20.31
C GLU A 189 -8.60 -29.49 21.60
N LYS A 190 -8.16 -29.99 22.76
CA LYS A 190 -8.79 -29.68 24.04
C LYS A 190 -8.51 -28.22 24.39
N VAL A 191 -7.25 -27.79 24.26
CA VAL A 191 -6.89 -26.41 24.59
C VAL A 191 -7.47 -25.43 23.58
N ALA A 192 -7.58 -25.81 22.30
CA ALA A 192 -8.30 -25.04 21.29
C ALA A 192 -9.80 -24.88 21.64
N ALA A 193 -10.46 -25.94 22.09
CA ALA A 193 -11.86 -25.89 22.52
C ALA A 193 -12.05 -24.99 23.75
N GLU A 194 -11.16 -25.08 24.76
CA GLU A 194 -11.19 -24.22 25.95
C GLU A 194 -10.91 -22.74 25.62
N ALA A 195 -10.03 -22.48 24.66
CA ALA A 195 -9.78 -21.14 24.14
C ALA A 195 -11.01 -20.59 23.42
N LYS A 196 -11.65 -21.38 22.54
CA LYS A 196 -12.87 -20.99 21.83
C LYS A 196 -14.01 -20.70 22.80
N ALA A 197 -14.25 -21.58 23.79
CA ALA A 197 -15.28 -21.37 24.80
C ALA A 197 -15.06 -20.07 25.59
N PHE A 198 -13.80 -19.74 25.91
CA PHE A 198 -13.47 -18.48 26.57
C PHE A 198 -13.70 -17.26 25.69
N VAL A 199 -13.34 -17.34 24.40
CA VAL A 199 -13.61 -16.27 23.43
C VAL A 199 -15.12 -16.01 23.33
N GLU A 200 -15.92 -17.06 23.26
CA GLU A 200 -17.39 -16.96 23.25
C GLU A 200 -17.96 -16.39 24.56
N GLU A 201 -17.35 -16.72 25.69
CA GLU A 201 -17.72 -16.19 27.00
C GLU A 201 -17.44 -14.68 27.09
N VAL A 202 -16.21 -14.25 26.81
CA VAL A 202 -15.83 -12.83 26.90
C VAL A 202 -16.52 -11.98 25.84
N GLY A 203 -16.84 -12.54 24.66
CA GLY A 203 -17.57 -11.86 23.60
C GLY A 203 -19.02 -11.49 23.95
N LYS A 204 -19.58 -12.08 25.02
CA LYS A 204 -20.92 -11.76 25.55
C LYS A 204 -20.90 -10.67 26.64
N LEU A 205 -19.72 -10.32 27.16
CA LEU A 205 -19.59 -9.32 28.22
C LEU A 205 -19.62 -7.91 27.64
N GLU A 206 -20.32 -7.01 28.32
CA GLU A 206 -20.40 -5.59 27.95
C GLU A 206 -19.58 -4.68 28.88
N ASP A 207 -19.04 -5.23 29.97
CA ASP A 207 -18.16 -4.54 30.92
C ASP A 207 -16.70 -4.99 30.70
N PRO A 208 -15.80 -4.07 30.31
CA PRO A 208 -14.38 -4.40 30.11
C PRO A 208 -13.69 -4.85 31.41
N VAL A 209 -14.17 -4.42 32.59
CA VAL A 209 -13.59 -4.82 33.87
C VAL A 209 -13.85 -6.31 34.15
N GLU A 210 -15.02 -6.84 33.76
CA GLU A 210 -15.32 -8.26 33.90
C GLU A 210 -14.46 -9.12 32.97
N ILE A 211 -14.22 -8.65 31.74
CA ILE A 211 -13.28 -9.31 30.81
C ILE A 211 -11.87 -9.29 31.40
N LEU A 212 -11.41 -8.15 31.91
CA LEU A 212 -10.09 -7.99 32.52
C LEU A 212 -9.90 -8.92 33.72
N LYS A 213 -10.88 -9.03 34.62
CA LYS A 213 -10.84 -9.97 35.76
C LYS A 213 -10.67 -11.42 35.32
N LYS A 214 -11.36 -11.82 34.25
CA LYS A 214 -11.22 -13.16 33.67
C LYS A 214 -9.82 -13.38 33.08
N LEU A 215 -9.26 -12.38 32.40
CA LEU A 215 -7.88 -12.44 31.88
C LEU A 215 -6.84 -12.55 32.99
N ILE A 216 -6.96 -11.74 34.06
CA ILE A 216 -6.08 -11.84 35.24
C ILE A 216 -6.18 -13.22 35.89
N THR A 217 -7.38 -13.76 36.03
CA THR A 217 -7.61 -15.09 36.63
C THR A 217 -6.92 -16.19 35.81
N ARG A 218 -7.05 -16.17 34.47
CA ARG A 218 -6.35 -17.12 33.60
C ARG A 218 -4.84 -16.92 33.64
N ALA A 219 -4.36 -15.69 33.62
CA ALA A 219 -2.93 -15.38 33.70
C ALA A 219 -2.30 -15.92 34.99
N LYS A 220 -2.99 -15.87 36.14
CA LYS A 220 -2.50 -16.44 37.40
C LYS A 220 -2.33 -17.97 37.36
N ALA A 221 -3.12 -18.65 36.54
CA ALA A 221 -3.08 -20.11 36.39
C ALA A 221 -2.15 -20.56 35.25
N ALA A 222 -1.58 -19.64 34.50
CA ALA A 222 -0.81 -19.93 33.30
C ALA A 222 0.70 -19.94 33.59
N ASP A 223 1.48 -20.51 32.67
CA ASP A 223 2.92 -20.35 32.69
C ASP A 223 3.34 -18.88 32.39
N LYS A 224 4.64 -18.61 32.50
CA LYS A 224 5.20 -17.26 32.30
C LYS A 224 4.89 -16.71 30.90
N GLU A 225 5.08 -17.52 29.87
CA GLU A 225 4.90 -17.07 28.49
C GLU A 225 3.43 -16.76 28.16
N SER A 226 2.52 -17.60 28.66
CA SER A 226 1.08 -17.39 28.57
C SER A 226 0.65 -16.17 29.38
N THR A 227 1.28 -15.91 30.53
CA THR A 227 1.05 -14.70 31.34
C THR A 227 1.40 -13.43 30.58
N GLU A 228 2.58 -13.38 29.94
CA GLU A 228 3.02 -12.25 29.10
C GLU A 228 2.02 -12.01 27.94
N ARG A 229 1.46 -13.07 27.36
CA ARG A 229 0.42 -12.96 26.34
C ARG A 229 -0.86 -12.30 26.88
N TYR A 230 -1.34 -12.69 28.06
CA TYR A 230 -2.52 -12.05 28.66
C TYR A 230 -2.25 -10.58 28.99
N GLN A 231 -1.06 -10.26 29.51
CA GLN A 231 -0.63 -8.87 29.71
C GLN A 231 -0.69 -8.08 28.40
N TRP A 232 -0.19 -8.66 27.31
CA TRP A 232 -0.21 -8.03 26.00
C TRP A 232 -1.63 -7.85 25.44
N MET A 233 -2.53 -8.83 25.61
CA MET A 233 -3.94 -8.69 25.26
C MET A 233 -4.58 -7.49 26.01
N ILE A 234 -4.27 -7.32 27.29
CA ILE A 234 -4.76 -6.20 28.09
C ILE A 234 -4.14 -4.88 27.60
N ALA A 235 -2.83 -4.85 27.30
CA ALA A 235 -2.18 -3.66 26.76
C ALA A 235 -2.79 -3.22 25.41
N GLU A 236 -3.10 -4.17 24.53
CA GLU A 236 -3.70 -3.91 23.22
C GLU A 236 -5.18 -3.58 23.27
N GLY A 237 -5.94 -4.24 24.15
CA GLY A 237 -7.40 -4.14 24.20
C GLY A 237 -7.96 -3.17 25.24
N GLY A 238 -7.25 -3.02 26.36
CA GLY A 238 -7.67 -2.18 27.48
C GLY A 238 -7.57 -0.68 27.16
N LEU A 239 -8.42 0.11 27.81
CA LEU A 239 -8.50 1.56 27.73
C LEU A 239 -8.71 2.14 29.14
N ALA A 240 -9.62 3.10 29.29
CA ALA A 240 -9.78 3.89 30.50
C ALA A 240 -10.28 3.05 31.68
N LYS A 241 -11.25 2.15 31.48
CA LYS A 241 -11.83 1.35 32.57
C LYS A 241 -10.89 0.25 33.05
N CYS A 242 -10.17 -0.40 32.14
CA CYS A 242 -9.10 -1.31 32.51
C CYS A 242 -7.99 -0.59 33.29
N LYS A 243 -7.59 0.61 32.84
CA LYS A 243 -6.58 1.43 33.54
C LYS A 243 -7.02 1.77 34.96
N GLU A 244 -8.25 2.29 35.11
CA GLU A 244 -8.84 2.65 36.40
C GLU A 244 -8.87 1.46 37.36
N TYR A 245 -9.33 0.29 36.89
CA TYR A 245 -9.36 -0.93 37.70
C TYR A 245 -7.96 -1.41 38.11
N LEU A 246 -7.02 -1.48 37.15
CA LEU A 246 -5.63 -1.88 37.43
C LEU A 246 -4.92 -0.94 38.40
N ALA A 247 -5.20 0.37 38.34
CA ALA A 247 -4.62 1.34 39.25
C ALA A 247 -5.01 1.08 40.73
N GLY A 248 -6.22 0.54 40.96
CA GLY A 248 -6.74 0.21 42.29
C GLY A 248 -6.31 -1.15 42.85
N LEU A 249 -5.67 -2.01 42.05
CA LEU A 249 -5.16 -3.31 42.51
C LEU A 249 -3.78 -3.17 43.16
N LYS A 250 -3.42 -4.13 44.03
CA LYS A 250 -2.06 -4.28 44.53
C LYS A 250 -1.19 -5.05 43.54
N ASP A 251 0.13 -4.90 43.65
CA ASP A 251 1.07 -5.56 42.73
C ASP A 251 1.00 -7.10 42.88
N GLU A 252 0.74 -7.62 44.09
CA GLU A 252 0.53 -9.05 44.35
C GLU A 252 -0.78 -9.64 43.79
N ASP A 253 -1.74 -8.79 43.41
CA ASP A 253 -3.04 -9.22 42.89
C ASP A 253 -3.00 -9.52 41.39
N VAL A 254 -1.90 -9.23 40.70
CA VAL A 254 -1.74 -9.46 39.26
C VAL A 254 -0.44 -10.22 38.96
N PRO A 255 -0.42 -11.11 37.94
CA PRO A 255 0.74 -11.94 37.64
C PRO A 255 1.80 -11.27 36.73
N PHE A 256 1.70 -9.95 36.51
CA PHE A 256 2.55 -9.19 35.59
C PHE A 256 2.86 -7.79 36.13
N ASP A 257 3.77 -7.05 35.48
CA ASP A 257 4.11 -5.67 35.86
C ASP A 257 2.93 -4.71 35.65
N ARG A 258 2.17 -4.51 36.74
CA ARG A 258 1.00 -3.63 36.79
C ARG A 258 1.33 -2.19 36.45
N LYS A 259 2.45 -1.67 36.97
CA LYS A 259 2.80 -0.25 36.84
C LYS A 259 3.19 0.06 35.40
N ALA A 260 4.00 -0.80 34.78
CA ALA A 260 4.32 -0.69 33.37
C ALA A 260 3.06 -0.75 32.49
N LEU A 261 2.13 -1.67 32.80
CA LEU A 261 0.88 -1.81 32.05
C LEU A 261 -0.03 -0.58 32.19
N VAL A 262 -0.21 -0.05 33.40
CA VAL A 262 -0.99 1.18 33.65
C VAL A 262 -0.38 2.37 32.91
N SER A 263 0.95 2.52 32.96
CA SER A 263 1.67 3.57 32.25
C SER A 263 1.50 3.45 30.73
N GLY A 264 1.58 2.23 30.18
CA GLY A 264 1.35 2.00 28.75
C GLY A 264 -0.08 2.31 28.31
N LEU A 265 -1.08 1.99 29.13
CA LEU A 265 -2.48 2.36 28.89
C LEU A 265 -2.69 3.88 28.99
N GLU A 266 -1.99 4.56 29.90
CA GLU A 266 -2.03 6.01 30.00
C GLU A 266 -1.49 6.69 28.74
N GLU A 267 -0.33 6.24 28.24
CA GLU A 267 0.25 6.75 27.00
C GLU A 267 -0.70 6.56 25.80
N LYS A 268 -1.27 5.36 25.66
CA LYS A 268 -2.23 5.01 24.60
C LYS A 268 -3.55 5.80 24.64
N LEU A 269 -3.88 6.41 25.78
CA LEU A 269 -5.07 7.23 25.97
C LEU A 269 -4.81 8.72 25.72
N LYS A 270 -3.55 9.14 25.58
CA LYS A 270 -3.25 10.48 25.14
C LYS A 270 -3.78 10.67 23.72
N PRO A 271 -4.34 11.84 23.39
CA PRO A 271 -4.66 12.14 22.00
C PRO A 271 -3.39 12.07 21.18
N ASP A 272 -3.43 11.37 20.04
CA ASP A 272 -2.33 11.39 19.09
C ASP A 272 -2.11 12.85 18.67
N ASN A 273 -0.95 13.42 19.02
CA ASN A 273 -0.57 14.73 18.54
C ASN A 273 -0.28 14.59 17.04
N ALA A 274 -1.25 14.94 16.21
CA ALA A 274 -1.13 14.90 14.75
C ALA A 274 0.04 15.76 14.20
N GLU A 275 0.63 16.64 15.03
CA GLU A 275 1.74 17.51 14.67
C GLU A 275 3.09 16.78 14.50
N ASP A 276 3.32 15.65 15.18
CA ASP A 276 4.63 14.96 15.18
C ASP A 276 4.92 14.14 13.90
N SER A 277 4.07 14.25 12.87
CA SER A 277 4.18 13.45 11.64
C SER A 277 4.14 14.24 10.34
N LYS A 278 4.39 15.56 10.41
CA LYS A 278 4.75 16.28 9.18
C LYS A 278 6.03 15.62 8.66
N PRO A 279 6.04 15.11 7.41
CA PRO A 279 7.30 14.72 6.80
C PRO A 279 8.21 15.94 6.90
N ASP A 280 9.41 15.77 7.46
CA ASP A 280 10.39 16.84 7.53
C ASP A 280 10.48 17.46 6.14
N GLU A 281 10.09 18.75 6.03
CA GLU A 281 10.33 19.48 4.80
C GLU A 281 11.84 19.36 4.58
N PRO A 282 12.29 18.82 3.43
CA PRO A 282 13.71 18.63 3.21
C PRO A 282 14.37 19.99 3.40
N GLU A 283 15.21 20.10 4.43
CA GLU A 283 15.96 21.32 4.69
C GLU A 283 16.61 21.74 3.38
N ALA A 284 16.50 23.03 3.04
CA ALA A 284 17.08 23.54 1.81
C ALA A 284 18.60 23.31 1.85
N GLU A 285 19.06 22.24 1.22
CA GLU A 285 20.48 21.87 1.16
C GLU A 285 21.26 23.05 0.54
N GLU A 286 22.29 23.53 1.25
CA GLU A 286 23.17 24.56 0.70
C GLU A 286 23.79 24.08 -0.62
N PRO A 287 23.96 24.94 -1.63
CA PRO A 287 24.59 24.54 -2.89
C PRO A 287 26.00 23.99 -2.63
N PRO A 288 26.37 22.83 -3.21
CA PRO A 288 27.68 22.24 -2.96
C PRO A 288 28.78 23.12 -3.54
N THR A 289 29.93 23.11 -2.86
CA THR A 289 31.15 23.78 -3.32
C THR A 289 31.72 23.09 -4.56
N SER A 290 32.56 23.81 -5.32
CA SER A 290 33.27 23.25 -6.48
C SER A 290 34.18 22.07 -6.10
N GLU A 291 34.75 22.09 -4.89
CA GLU A 291 35.59 21.02 -4.35
C GLU A 291 34.76 19.76 -4.06
N GLN A 292 33.59 19.90 -3.45
CA GLN A 292 32.65 18.79 -3.22
C GLN A 292 32.20 18.15 -4.53
N LEU A 293 31.78 18.96 -5.52
CA LEU A 293 31.40 18.47 -6.85
C LEU A 293 32.55 17.70 -7.51
N SER A 294 33.78 18.20 -7.39
CA SER A 294 34.97 17.55 -7.96
C SER A 294 35.27 16.22 -7.27
N ALA A 295 35.09 16.15 -5.95
CA ALA A 295 35.24 14.92 -5.19
C ALA A 295 34.20 13.87 -5.59
N TRP A 296 32.91 14.24 -5.65
CA TRP A 296 31.85 13.32 -6.07
C TRP A 296 32.03 12.83 -7.50
N ARG A 297 32.42 13.70 -8.45
CA ARG A 297 32.73 13.28 -9.83
C ARG A 297 33.85 12.24 -9.85
N LYS A 298 34.90 12.42 -9.04
CA LYS A 298 36.02 11.48 -8.95
C LYS A 298 35.57 10.14 -8.35
N THR A 299 34.78 10.17 -7.27
CA THR A 299 34.22 8.96 -6.64
C THR A 299 33.31 8.21 -7.62
N PHE A 300 32.39 8.91 -8.27
CA PHE A 300 31.45 8.34 -9.23
C PHE A 300 32.17 7.75 -10.45
N ALA A 301 33.20 8.43 -10.97
CA ALA A 301 33.98 7.95 -12.11
C ALA A 301 34.81 6.68 -11.82
N ALA A 302 34.96 6.27 -10.56
CA ALA A 302 35.56 4.98 -10.22
C ALA A 302 34.65 3.79 -10.55
N ASP A 303 33.34 4.02 -10.75
CA ASP A 303 32.33 3.03 -11.15
C ASP A 303 32.27 1.79 -10.23
N ASP A 304 32.54 1.98 -8.93
CA ASP A 304 32.39 0.94 -7.91
C ASP A 304 30.96 0.95 -7.34
N GLU A 305 30.01 0.36 -8.07
CA GLU A 305 28.59 0.28 -7.66
C GLU A 305 28.36 -0.52 -6.35
N SER A 306 29.38 -1.20 -5.83
CA SER A 306 29.31 -1.90 -4.54
C SER A 306 29.59 -1.01 -3.33
N SER A 307 30.11 0.19 -3.57
CA SER A 307 30.46 1.17 -2.55
C SER A 307 29.28 2.09 -2.21
N ASP A 308 29.08 2.36 -0.92
CA ASP A 308 28.08 3.32 -0.45
C ASP A 308 28.44 4.74 -0.95
N GLU A 309 29.73 5.07 -0.99
CA GLU A 309 30.23 6.36 -1.48
C GLU A 309 29.91 6.59 -2.96
N PHE A 310 29.83 5.54 -3.78
CA PHE A 310 29.36 5.65 -5.15
C PHE A 310 27.90 6.12 -5.20
N TRP A 311 27.03 5.50 -4.40
CA TRP A 311 25.60 5.86 -4.38
C TRP A 311 25.35 7.22 -3.75
N GLU A 312 26.12 7.61 -2.73
CA GLU A 312 26.12 8.98 -2.21
C GLU A 312 26.54 10.00 -3.28
N ALA A 313 27.60 9.71 -4.04
CA ALA A 313 28.04 10.56 -5.14
C ALA A 313 27.01 10.62 -6.27
N PHE A 314 26.39 9.49 -6.63
CA PHE A 314 25.30 9.42 -7.60
C PHE A 314 24.12 10.33 -7.19
N GLU A 315 23.68 10.22 -5.94
CA GLU A 315 22.60 11.03 -5.35
C GLU A 315 22.90 12.52 -5.38
N ALA A 316 24.13 12.90 -5.03
CA ALA A 316 24.52 14.30 -4.99
C ALA A 316 24.69 14.88 -6.40
N LEU A 317 25.35 14.14 -7.30
CA LEU A 317 25.56 14.59 -8.68
C LEU A 317 24.25 14.75 -9.42
N ILE A 318 23.30 13.82 -9.28
CA ILE A 318 22.05 13.94 -10.04
C ILE A 318 21.24 15.20 -9.71
N ARG A 319 21.33 15.67 -8.47
CA ARG A 319 20.66 16.90 -8.03
C ARG A 319 21.42 18.15 -8.50
N HIS A 320 22.75 18.16 -8.37
CA HIS A 320 23.52 19.40 -8.49
C HIS A 320 24.35 19.52 -9.78
N ASP A 321 24.73 18.41 -10.39
CA ASP A 321 25.55 18.29 -11.60
C ASP A 321 25.23 16.97 -12.36
N PRO A 322 24.07 16.84 -12.99
CA PRO A 322 23.57 15.55 -13.49
C PRO A 322 24.33 14.97 -14.68
N GLU A 323 25.08 15.77 -15.43
CA GLU A 323 25.68 15.34 -16.71
C GLU A 323 26.55 14.06 -16.64
N PRO A 324 27.44 13.87 -15.63
CA PRO A 324 28.20 12.62 -15.48
C PRO A 324 27.30 11.39 -15.28
N VAL A 325 26.27 11.52 -14.45
CA VAL A 325 25.32 10.43 -14.16
C VAL A 325 24.51 10.07 -15.40
N ILE A 326 24.11 11.07 -16.18
CA ILE A 326 23.35 10.88 -17.42
C ILE A 326 24.18 10.16 -18.49
N ASN A 327 25.45 10.55 -18.65
CA ASN A 327 26.36 9.90 -19.59
C ASN A 327 26.63 8.44 -19.17
N TRP A 328 26.84 8.21 -17.88
CA TRP A 328 26.97 6.85 -17.33
C TRP A 328 25.72 6.00 -17.60
N ALA A 329 24.53 6.51 -17.27
CA ALA A 329 23.27 5.77 -17.43
C ALA A 329 22.93 5.49 -18.90
N LYS A 330 23.29 6.40 -19.81
CA LYS A 330 23.14 6.20 -21.26
C LYS A 330 23.94 4.99 -21.76
N ASP A 331 25.16 4.81 -21.26
CA ASP A 331 26.07 3.76 -21.71
C ASP A 331 25.98 2.45 -20.89
N LYS A 332 25.27 2.48 -19.76
CA LYS A 332 25.12 1.33 -18.86
C LYS A 332 24.35 0.19 -19.53
N LYS A 333 24.77 -1.03 -19.21
CA LYS A 333 24.05 -2.28 -19.51
C LYS A 333 23.82 -3.02 -18.21
N PHE A 334 22.68 -3.70 -18.10
CA PHE A 334 22.35 -4.48 -16.90
C PHE A 334 22.42 -5.97 -17.20
N GLU A 335 23.09 -6.69 -16.31
CA GLU A 335 22.99 -8.14 -16.28
C GLU A 335 21.57 -8.55 -15.88
N ARG A 336 21.04 -9.60 -16.51
CA ARG A 336 19.66 -10.08 -16.32
C ARG A 336 19.69 -11.46 -15.66
N ASP A 337 20.42 -11.55 -14.57
CA ASP A 337 20.63 -12.76 -13.78
C ASP A 337 19.47 -13.05 -12.80
N HIS A 338 18.70 -12.02 -12.43
CA HIS A 338 17.60 -12.10 -11.49
C HIS A 338 16.41 -11.23 -11.93
N TRP A 339 15.19 -11.57 -11.49
CA TRP A 339 13.96 -10.85 -11.88
C TRP A 339 13.99 -9.37 -11.50
N SER A 340 14.56 -9.05 -10.33
CA SER A 340 14.72 -7.67 -9.88
C SER A 340 15.69 -6.90 -10.76
N SER A 341 16.65 -7.59 -11.41
CA SER A 341 17.61 -6.98 -12.33
C SER A 341 16.95 -6.55 -13.64
N ALA A 342 15.86 -7.22 -14.07
CA ALA A 342 15.09 -6.84 -15.26
C ALA A 342 14.34 -5.50 -15.10
N GLU A 343 14.01 -5.12 -13.86
CA GLU A 343 13.33 -3.85 -13.53
C GLU A 343 14.30 -2.69 -13.27
N ARG A 344 15.59 -2.99 -13.02
CA ARG A 344 16.62 -1.96 -12.73
C ARG A 344 16.69 -0.86 -13.80
N PRO A 345 16.63 -1.14 -15.11
CA PRO A 345 16.67 -0.08 -16.12
C PRO A 345 15.52 0.92 -15.98
N PHE A 346 14.29 0.44 -15.70
CA PHE A 346 13.11 1.29 -15.52
C PHE A 346 13.18 2.08 -14.22
N GLY A 347 13.59 1.41 -13.14
CA GLY A 347 13.81 2.03 -11.83
C GLY A 347 14.86 3.13 -11.90
N LEU A 348 16.02 2.85 -12.49
CA LEU A 348 17.11 3.83 -12.65
C LEU A 348 16.66 5.01 -13.50
N GLY A 349 16.09 4.78 -14.69
CA GLY A 349 15.65 5.86 -15.58
C GLY A 349 14.60 6.77 -14.91
N SER A 350 13.66 6.17 -14.17
CA SER A 350 12.64 6.91 -13.42
C SER A 350 13.21 7.68 -12.24
N TYR A 351 14.14 7.06 -11.50
CA TYR A 351 14.85 7.70 -10.40
C TYR A 351 15.63 8.91 -10.89
N ILE A 352 16.32 8.72 -12.01
CA ILE A 352 17.10 9.78 -12.62
C ILE A 352 16.23 10.96 -13.02
N ALA A 353 15.13 10.67 -13.71
CA ALA A 353 14.16 11.67 -14.08
C ALA A 353 13.63 12.43 -12.86
N TRP A 354 13.22 11.71 -11.81
CA TRP A 354 12.66 12.28 -10.60
C TRP A 354 13.64 13.20 -9.85
N ARG A 355 14.90 12.77 -9.66
CA ARG A 355 15.91 13.51 -8.87
C ARG A 355 16.72 14.54 -9.66
N CYS A 356 16.59 14.59 -10.99
CA CYS A 356 17.37 15.50 -11.81
C CYS A 356 17.05 16.97 -11.48
N GLY A 357 17.98 17.63 -10.78
CA GLY A 357 17.74 18.98 -10.22
C GLY A 357 18.01 20.13 -11.18
N LYS A 358 18.64 19.87 -12.34
CA LYS A 358 19.00 20.89 -13.34
C LYS A 358 18.84 20.37 -14.77
N ASP A 359 18.50 21.25 -15.71
CA ASP A 359 18.45 20.97 -17.15
C ASP A 359 17.73 19.66 -17.53
N ARG A 360 16.71 19.29 -16.75
CA ARG A 360 16.06 17.98 -16.81
C ARG A 360 15.59 17.60 -18.21
N LYS A 361 14.98 18.52 -18.96
CA LYS A 361 14.58 18.29 -20.36
C LYS A 361 15.76 17.89 -21.27
N LYS A 362 16.90 18.59 -21.17
CA LYS A 362 18.14 18.27 -21.93
C LYS A 362 18.58 16.84 -21.61
N HIS A 363 18.68 16.53 -20.32
CA HIS A 363 19.17 15.23 -19.85
C HIS A 363 18.24 14.07 -20.20
N LEU A 364 16.93 14.25 -20.08
CA LEU A 364 15.94 13.26 -20.53
C LEU A 364 16.05 13.02 -22.04
N THR A 365 16.29 14.07 -22.84
CA THR A 365 16.51 13.94 -24.28
C THR A 365 17.78 13.12 -24.57
N THR A 366 18.87 13.34 -23.82
CA THR A 366 20.09 12.54 -23.93
C THR A 366 19.86 11.05 -23.59
N LEU A 367 19.05 10.76 -22.56
CA LEU A 367 18.73 9.39 -22.16
C LEU A 367 17.83 8.64 -23.15
N LEU A 368 17.18 9.31 -24.11
CA LEU A 368 16.50 8.63 -25.22
C LEU A 368 17.45 7.79 -26.08
N GLU A 369 18.76 8.06 -25.99
CA GLU A 369 19.83 7.32 -26.68
C GLU A 369 20.47 6.24 -25.80
N ALA A 370 19.89 5.93 -24.64
CA ALA A 370 20.42 4.91 -23.74
C ALA A 370 20.44 3.53 -24.41
N LYS A 371 21.49 2.74 -24.11
CA LYS A 371 21.65 1.37 -24.63
C LYS A 371 20.58 0.40 -24.10
N GLU A 372 20.00 0.71 -22.95
CA GLU A 372 18.95 -0.08 -22.31
C GLU A 372 17.58 0.55 -22.55
N ASP A 373 16.70 -0.18 -23.24
CA ASP A 373 15.35 0.28 -23.59
C ASP A 373 14.57 0.78 -22.37
N GLY A 374 14.71 0.15 -21.19
CA GLY A 374 13.98 0.58 -20.00
C GLY A 374 14.40 1.97 -19.48
N VAL A 375 15.67 2.34 -19.63
CA VAL A 375 16.15 3.70 -19.32
C VAL A 375 15.58 4.70 -20.33
N ALA A 376 15.65 4.38 -21.62
CA ALA A 376 15.15 5.24 -22.69
C ALA A 376 13.62 5.44 -22.63
N ILE A 377 12.86 4.39 -22.33
CA ILE A 377 11.40 4.43 -22.15
C ILE A 377 11.04 5.29 -20.94
N SER A 378 11.71 5.09 -19.80
CA SER A 378 11.52 5.96 -18.63
C SER A 378 11.77 7.43 -19.01
N ALA A 379 12.90 7.71 -19.65
CA ALA A 379 13.23 9.05 -20.09
C ALA A 379 12.14 9.64 -21.01
N ALA A 380 11.56 8.86 -21.92
CA ALA A 380 10.46 9.28 -22.79
C ALA A 380 9.16 9.59 -22.02
N VAL A 381 8.79 8.76 -21.03
CA VAL A 381 7.60 8.98 -20.18
C VAL A 381 7.70 10.32 -19.46
N TRP A 382 8.85 10.56 -18.85
CA TRP A 382 9.13 11.76 -18.09
C TRP A 382 9.35 12.98 -18.98
N LEU A 383 9.97 12.81 -20.15
CA LEU A 383 10.09 13.86 -21.16
C LEU A 383 8.71 14.32 -21.62
N TYR A 384 7.71 13.43 -21.67
CA TYR A 384 6.34 13.82 -22.03
C TYR A 384 5.67 14.77 -21.02
N MET A 385 6.26 14.97 -19.84
CA MET A 385 5.84 16.02 -18.89
C MET A 385 6.55 17.36 -19.14
N GLU A 386 7.80 17.31 -19.62
CA GLU A 386 8.64 18.50 -19.87
C GLU A 386 8.49 19.05 -21.30
N ASP A 387 8.19 18.17 -22.26
CA ASP A 387 8.02 18.44 -23.68
C ASP A 387 7.01 17.45 -24.29
N GLY A 388 5.77 17.94 -24.44
CA GLY A 388 4.64 17.21 -24.99
C GLY A 388 4.96 16.44 -26.29
N GLU A 389 5.52 17.16 -27.26
CA GLU A 389 5.72 16.64 -28.60
C GLU A 389 6.90 15.67 -28.67
N ALA A 390 8.04 16.05 -28.08
CA ALA A 390 9.23 15.20 -28.08
C ALA A 390 9.01 13.90 -27.30
N GLY A 391 8.35 13.97 -26.14
CA GLY A 391 8.00 12.80 -25.33
C GLY A 391 7.05 11.86 -26.07
N LYS A 392 5.97 12.40 -26.67
CA LYS A 392 5.03 11.61 -27.50
C LYS A 392 5.76 10.85 -28.60
N LYS A 393 6.53 11.56 -29.42
CA LYS A 393 7.29 10.98 -30.55
C LYS A 393 8.28 9.91 -30.09
N ALA A 394 8.90 10.08 -28.92
CA ALA A 394 9.80 9.08 -28.36
C ALA A 394 9.03 7.82 -27.92
N LEU A 395 7.88 7.96 -27.25
CA LEU A 395 7.06 6.84 -26.77
C LEU A 395 6.46 6.01 -27.91
N GLU A 396 6.03 6.65 -29.00
CA GLU A 396 5.46 5.97 -30.18
C GLU A 396 6.40 4.91 -30.78
N LYS A 397 7.73 5.07 -30.61
CA LYS A 397 8.73 4.07 -31.06
C LYS A 397 8.64 2.74 -30.30
N TYR A 398 8.09 2.75 -29.09
CA TYR A 398 8.04 1.61 -28.19
C TYR A 398 6.62 1.07 -28.00
N ALA A 399 5.59 1.90 -28.22
CA ALA A 399 4.21 1.62 -27.84
C ALA A 399 3.57 0.37 -28.48
N ASP A 400 4.12 -0.12 -29.60
CA ASP A 400 3.67 -1.34 -30.27
C ASP A 400 4.41 -2.62 -29.84
N LYS A 401 5.46 -2.50 -29.01
CA LYS A 401 6.16 -3.66 -28.45
C LYS A 401 5.24 -4.41 -27.48
N ALA A 402 5.13 -5.72 -27.66
CA ALA A 402 4.30 -6.59 -26.80
C ALA A 402 5.09 -7.05 -25.55
N ASP A 403 5.69 -6.11 -24.84
CA ASP A 403 6.46 -6.32 -23.62
C ASP A 403 6.16 -5.24 -22.58
N ARG A 404 6.75 -5.36 -21.38
CA ARG A 404 6.54 -4.43 -20.26
C ARG A 404 6.80 -2.96 -20.64
N GLY A 405 7.87 -2.72 -21.39
CA GLY A 405 8.24 -1.38 -21.81
C GLY A 405 7.25 -0.79 -22.83
N GLY A 406 6.84 -1.58 -23.81
CA GLY A 406 5.83 -1.17 -24.79
C GLY A 406 4.46 -0.93 -24.17
N TRP A 407 4.05 -1.75 -23.20
CA TRP A 407 2.81 -1.53 -22.45
C TRP A 407 2.87 -0.26 -21.60
N TRP A 408 3.98 0.04 -20.93
CA TRP A 408 4.11 1.28 -20.18
C TRP A 408 4.10 2.51 -21.11
N ALA A 409 4.77 2.44 -22.26
CA ALA A 409 4.75 3.50 -23.26
C ALA A 409 3.33 3.74 -23.82
N ALA A 410 2.63 2.67 -24.22
CA ALA A 410 1.26 2.75 -24.71
C ALA A 410 0.30 3.31 -23.64
N LEU A 411 0.45 2.89 -22.38
CA LEU A 411 -0.37 3.39 -21.27
C LEU A 411 -0.13 4.89 -21.04
N THR A 412 1.12 5.33 -21.13
CA THR A 412 1.49 6.75 -20.95
C THR A 412 0.89 7.63 -22.05
N LEU A 413 0.86 7.15 -23.29
CA LEU A 413 0.16 7.77 -24.41
C LEU A 413 -1.36 7.79 -24.17
N ALA A 414 -1.94 6.65 -23.77
CA ALA A 414 -3.38 6.52 -23.51
C ALA A 414 -3.89 7.45 -22.41
N ARG A 415 -3.12 7.63 -21.32
CA ARG A 415 -3.45 8.58 -20.23
C ARG A 415 -3.59 10.03 -20.71
N ARG A 416 -3.01 10.37 -21.86
CA ARG A 416 -3.05 11.69 -22.51
C ARG A 416 -4.03 11.78 -23.67
N GLY A 417 -4.87 10.76 -23.86
CA GLY A 417 -5.93 10.78 -24.87
C GLY A 417 -5.62 9.99 -26.14
N GLU A 418 -4.41 9.47 -26.29
CA GLU A 418 -4.00 8.76 -27.51
C GLU A 418 -4.58 7.34 -27.54
N THR A 419 -5.39 7.04 -28.54
CA THR A 419 -6.08 5.74 -28.65
C THR A 419 -5.36 4.73 -29.54
N GLY A 420 -4.36 5.17 -30.32
CA GLY A 420 -3.73 4.38 -31.39
C GLY A 420 -3.09 3.06 -30.94
N HIS A 421 -2.71 2.95 -29.66
CA HIS A 421 -2.01 1.77 -29.12
C HIS A 421 -2.84 0.97 -28.10
N MET A 422 -4.15 1.23 -28.00
CA MET A 422 -5.03 0.53 -27.06
C MET A 422 -5.07 -0.98 -27.32
N ASP A 423 -4.97 -1.40 -28.58
CA ASP A 423 -4.92 -2.83 -28.91
C ASP A 423 -3.69 -3.53 -28.33
N ASN A 424 -2.56 -2.84 -28.17
CA ASN A 424 -1.40 -3.40 -27.50
C ASN A 424 -1.62 -3.48 -25.97
N LEU A 425 -2.26 -2.47 -25.39
CA LEU A 425 -2.65 -2.47 -23.97
C LEU A 425 -3.65 -3.57 -23.60
N PHE A 426 -4.49 -4.01 -24.54
CA PHE A 426 -5.37 -5.15 -24.24
C PHE A 426 -4.63 -6.49 -24.21
N LYS A 427 -3.51 -6.63 -24.93
CA LYS A 427 -2.65 -7.82 -24.84
C LYS A 427 -2.02 -7.98 -23.46
N LEU A 428 -1.72 -6.86 -22.78
CA LEU A 428 -1.29 -6.85 -21.39
C LEU A 428 -2.29 -7.59 -20.48
N MET A 429 -3.60 -7.47 -20.75
CA MET A 429 -4.64 -8.11 -19.93
C MET A 429 -4.72 -9.63 -20.14
N GLY A 430 -4.28 -10.13 -21.30
CA GLY A 430 -4.19 -11.56 -21.61
C GLY A 430 -2.86 -12.19 -21.19
N ASN A 431 -1.91 -11.37 -20.73
CA ASN A 431 -0.62 -11.85 -20.25
C ASN A 431 -0.73 -12.21 -18.76
N ASP A 432 -0.70 -13.49 -18.44
CA ASP A 432 -0.53 -13.93 -17.05
C ASP A 432 0.93 -13.78 -16.67
N PRO A 433 1.25 -12.90 -15.71
CA PRO A 433 2.62 -12.75 -15.30
C PRO A 433 3.11 -14.04 -14.63
N ASP A 434 4.43 -14.24 -14.66
CA ASP A 434 5.08 -15.18 -13.75
C ASP A 434 4.65 -14.85 -12.30
N GLY A 435 4.11 -15.85 -11.60
CA GLY A 435 3.55 -15.65 -10.26
C GLY A 435 4.54 -15.04 -9.26
N GLY A 436 4.01 -14.38 -8.23
CA GLY A 436 4.82 -13.74 -7.19
C GLY A 436 5.38 -12.37 -7.61
N MET A 437 6.54 -12.00 -7.07
CA MET A 437 7.10 -10.64 -7.23
C MET A 437 7.51 -10.28 -8.66
N GLN A 438 7.78 -11.29 -9.50
CA GLN A 438 8.17 -11.08 -10.90
C GLN A 438 7.04 -10.48 -11.75
N GLY A 439 5.80 -10.80 -11.38
CA GLY A 439 4.59 -10.37 -12.05
C GLY A 439 4.06 -9.00 -11.65
N MET A 440 4.49 -8.52 -10.49
CA MET A 440 3.99 -7.30 -9.88
C MET A 440 4.00 -6.07 -10.82
N PRO A 441 5.06 -5.79 -11.60
CA PRO A 441 5.06 -4.65 -12.53
C PRO A 441 3.96 -4.74 -13.60
N VAL A 442 3.70 -5.94 -14.12
CA VAL A 442 2.66 -6.20 -15.12
C VAL A 442 1.28 -5.98 -14.50
N ASP A 443 1.05 -6.48 -13.29
CA ASP A 443 -0.22 -6.29 -12.59
C ASP A 443 -0.49 -4.82 -12.24
N VAL A 444 0.54 -4.06 -11.89
CA VAL A 444 0.43 -2.61 -11.69
C VAL A 444 0.02 -1.90 -12.99
N LEU A 445 0.59 -2.29 -14.14
CA LEU A 445 0.17 -1.73 -15.43
C LEU A 445 -1.28 -2.07 -15.77
N LYS A 446 -1.72 -3.32 -15.52
CA LYS A 446 -3.13 -3.74 -15.69
C LYS A 446 -4.05 -2.88 -14.84
N GLN A 447 -3.71 -2.72 -13.56
CA GLN A 447 -4.47 -1.92 -12.60
C GLN A 447 -4.54 -0.44 -13.02
N ARG A 448 -3.44 0.15 -13.48
CA ARG A 448 -3.41 1.54 -14.01
C ARG A 448 -4.27 1.69 -15.27
N LEU A 449 -4.24 0.73 -16.19
CA LEU A 449 -5.10 0.71 -17.36
C LEU A 449 -6.58 0.69 -16.95
N MET A 450 -6.94 -0.16 -15.99
CA MET A 450 -8.32 -0.25 -15.49
C MET A 450 -8.77 1.04 -14.78
N CYS A 451 -7.89 1.72 -14.03
CA CYS A 451 -8.18 3.07 -13.50
C CYS A 451 -8.48 4.06 -14.63
N LEU A 452 -7.63 4.10 -15.67
CA LEU A 452 -7.80 4.99 -16.81
C LEU A 452 -9.15 4.74 -17.50
N LEU A 453 -9.46 3.48 -17.81
CA LEU A 453 -10.71 3.11 -18.49
C LEU A 453 -11.94 3.38 -17.62
N SER A 454 -11.85 3.15 -16.30
CA SER A 454 -12.95 3.46 -15.38
C SER A 454 -13.24 4.96 -15.30
N ASN A 455 -12.22 5.82 -15.20
CA ASN A 455 -12.39 7.27 -15.21
C ASN A 455 -12.90 7.77 -16.55
N SER A 456 -12.35 7.26 -17.65
CA SER A 456 -12.74 7.62 -19.01
C SER A 456 -14.20 7.24 -19.29
N ALA A 457 -14.63 6.06 -18.80
CA ALA A 457 -16.01 5.61 -18.92
C ALA A 457 -16.98 6.54 -18.21
N ALA A 458 -16.67 6.90 -16.96
CA ALA A 458 -17.47 7.80 -16.16
C ALA A 458 -17.55 9.20 -16.78
N ALA A 459 -16.42 9.77 -17.23
CA ALA A 459 -16.36 11.09 -17.86
C ALA A 459 -17.15 11.14 -19.19
N SER A 460 -17.22 10.03 -19.91
CA SER A 460 -17.99 9.89 -21.15
C SER A 460 -19.44 9.44 -20.95
N GLY A 461 -19.89 9.19 -19.71
CA GLY A 461 -21.23 8.68 -19.44
C GLY A 461 -21.52 7.30 -20.04
N VAL A 462 -20.48 6.47 -20.23
CA VAL A 462 -20.62 5.09 -20.72
C VAL A 462 -20.51 4.08 -19.58
N LYS A 463 -21.06 2.88 -19.80
CA LYS A 463 -20.99 1.80 -18.80
C LYS A 463 -19.52 1.46 -18.50
N ARG A 464 -19.21 1.30 -17.22
CA ARG A 464 -17.89 0.86 -16.73
C ARG A 464 -17.40 -0.40 -17.48
N PRO A 465 -16.08 -0.54 -17.74
CA PRO A 465 -15.53 -1.77 -18.27
C PRO A 465 -15.75 -2.97 -17.31
N PRO A 466 -15.62 -4.21 -17.81
CA PRO A 466 -15.58 -5.40 -16.94
C PRO A 466 -14.54 -5.22 -15.82
N LEU A 467 -14.90 -5.61 -14.59
CA LEU A 467 -14.03 -5.45 -13.43
C LEU A 467 -12.89 -6.47 -13.48
N TYR A 468 -11.64 -6.02 -13.51
CA TYR A 468 -10.51 -6.95 -13.44
C TYR A 468 -10.41 -7.59 -12.05
N ALA A 469 -10.62 -8.91 -11.98
CA ALA A 469 -10.39 -9.75 -10.81
C ALA A 469 -9.10 -10.58 -11.04
N PRO A 470 -8.02 -10.34 -10.28
CA PRO A 470 -6.72 -11.02 -10.47
C PRO A 470 -6.78 -12.55 -10.33
N ASP A 471 -7.82 -13.05 -9.65
CA ASP A 471 -8.09 -14.44 -9.28
C ASP A 471 -8.95 -15.21 -10.30
N GLY A 472 -9.23 -14.63 -11.48
CA GLY A 472 -9.54 -15.41 -12.69
C GLY A 472 -10.98 -15.93 -12.84
N GLY A 473 -11.98 -15.28 -12.27
CA GLY A 473 -13.38 -15.74 -12.26
C GLY A 473 -14.21 -15.65 -13.56
N GLY A 474 -13.62 -15.63 -14.76
CA GLY A 474 -14.34 -15.44 -16.02
C GLY A 474 -14.25 -16.63 -17.00
N THR A 475 -15.36 -16.98 -17.67
CA THR A 475 -15.36 -17.97 -18.77
C THR A 475 -14.82 -17.40 -20.10
N GLU A 476 -14.84 -16.07 -20.25
CA GLU A 476 -14.23 -15.32 -21.34
C GLU A 476 -12.95 -14.64 -20.79
N GLY A 477 -11.80 -14.83 -21.44
CA GLY A 477 -10.55 -14.21 -21.01
C GLY A 477 -10.65 -12.68 -20.95
N TRP A 478 -10.01 -12.06 -19.94
CA TRP A 478 -10.08 -10.61 -19.68
C TRP A 478 -9.78 -9.74 -20.89
N GLU A 479 -8.77 -10.10 -21.68
CA GLU A 479 -8.45 -9.43 -22.92
C GLU A 479 -9.65 -9.37 -23.87
N THR A 480 -10.31 -10.50 -24.11
CA THR A 480 -11.45 -10.60 -25.04
C THR A 480 -12.63 -9.75 -24.54
N ALA A 481 -12.96 -9.85 -23.26
CA ALA A 481 -14.03 -9.07 -22.65
C ALA A 481 -13.76 -7.56 -22.76
N LEU A 482 -12.52 -7.13 -22.51
CA LEU A 482 -12.15 -5.72 -22.58
C LEU A 482 -12.13 -5.18 -24.01
N ARG A 483 -11.65 -5.98 -24.98
CA ARG A 483 -11.71 -5.65 -26.42
C ARG A 483 -13.14 -5.49 -26.89
N LYS A 484 -14.03 -6.39 -26.49
CA LYS A 484 -15.47 -6.33 -26.80
C LYS A 484 -16.10 -5.07 -26.23
N TRP A 485 -15.81 -4.75 -24.97
CA TRP A 485 -16.26 -3.50 -24.35
C TRP A 485 -15.70 -2.27 -25.07
N TRP A 486 -14.41 -2.25 -25.39
CA TRP A 486 -13.76 -1.14 -26.09
C TRP A 486 -14.41 -0.89 -27.45
N LYS A 487 -14.56 -1.93 -28.28
CA LYS A 487 -15.20 -1.83 -29.60
C LYS A 487 -16.62 -1.25 -29.53
N ALA A 488 -17.36 -1.54 -28.46
CA ALA A 488 -18.72 -1.03 -28.27
C ALA A 488 -18.78 0.44 -27.79
N ASN A 489 -17.68 0.99 -27.23
CA ASN A 489 -17.70 2.27 -26.53
C ASN A 489 -16.65 3.29 -27.04
N SER A 490 -15.64 2.87 -27.81
CA SER A 490 -14.46 3.67 -28.17
C SER A 490 -14.80 4.99 -28.87
N GLU A 491 -15.85 5.01 -29.69
CA GLU A 491 -16.30 6.24 -30.38
C GLU A 491 -16.85 7.31 -29.43
N LYS A 492 -17.35 6.91 -28.26
CA LYS A 492 -17.89 7.79 -27.22
C LYS A 492 -16.89 8.08 -26.11
N LEU A 493 -15.87 7.22 -25.98
CA LEU A 493 -14.86 7.31 -24.93
C LEU A 493 -13.87 8.43 -25.23
N LYS A 494 -13.71 9.31 -24.24
CA LYS A 494 -12.58 10.23 -24.18
C LYS A 494 -11.61 9.71 -23.13
N LEU A 495 -10.48 9.18 -23.56
CA LEU A 495 -9.43 8.75 -22.65
C LEU A 495 -8.93 9.95 -21.84
N SER A 496 -9.00 9.83 -20.51
CA SER A 496 -8.57 10.89 -19.60
C SER A 496 -8.13 10.32 -18.27
N ASP A 497 -6.90 10.65 -17.87
CA ASP A 497 -6.43 10.45 -16.51
C ASP A 497 -6.66 11.73 -15.69
N PRO A 498 -7.61 11.75 -14.73
CA PRO A 498 -7.93 12.94 -13.96
C PRO A 498 -6.84 13.31 -12.92
N TRP A 499 -5.86 12.44 -12.68
CA TRP A 499 -4.74 12.71 -11.79
C TRP A 499 -3.52 13.29 -12.51
N LEU A 500 -3.49 13.16 -13.85
CA LEU A 500 -2.35 13.59 -14.64
C LEU A 500 -1.95 15.07 -14.44
N PRO A 501 -2.88 16.04 -14.30
CA PRO A 501 -2.49 17.42 -14.04
C PRO A 501 -1.69 17.59 -12.74
N GLU A 502 -2.14 16.98 -11.64
CA GLU A 502 -1.46 17.01 -10.34
C GLU A 502 -0.08 16.33 -10.43
N LEU A 503 0.02 15.22 -11.19
CA LEU A 503 1.27 14.49 -11.39
C LEU A 503 2.28 15.26 -12.26
N VAL A 504 1.82 15.97 -13.29
CA VAL A 504 2.66 16.84 -14.13
C VAL A 504 3.19 18.02 -13.32
N GLU A 505 2.34 18.62 -12.47
CA GLU A 505 2.74 19.70 -11.56
C GLU A 505 3.83 19.25 -10.58
N GLN A 506 3.67 18.05 -9.99
CA GLN A 506 4.66 17.44 -9.11
C GLN A 506 5.92 16.96 -9.85
N LYS A 507 5.88 16.93 -11.18
CA LYS A 507 6.86 16.23 -12.01
C LYS A 507 7.14 14.84 -11.43
N VAL A 508 6.12 13.97 -11.43
CA VAL A 508 6.17 12.55 -11.03
C VAL A 508 5.24 11.68 -11.89
N ASP A 509 5.63 10.45 -12.28
CA ASP A 509 4.76 9.53 -13.06
C ASP A 509 3.93 8.53 -12.27
#